data_AF-A0A6H1W8Y5-F1
#
_entry.id   AF-A0A6H1W8Y5-F1
#
_cell.length_a   1.000
_cell.length_b   1.000
_cell.length_c   1.000
_cell.angle_alpha   90.00
_cell.angle_beta   90.00
_cell.angle_gamma   90.00
#
_symmetry.space_group_name_H-M   'P 1'
#
loop_
_entity.id
_entity.type
_entity.pdbx_description
1 polymer ?
#
loop_
_entity_poly.entity_id
_entity_poly.type
_entity_poly.pdbx_seq_one_letter_code
_entity_poly.pdbx_strand_id
1 'polypeptide(L)'
;MSASTVADIARPAAGIPGDGQRGQRPRKPLRVARAVVWAVVTLVVVAAFWGVDISWDALWQLPQKLAHYLGLMFLPPAWEKLPDALSATMLSVAMAWFGTVIGVIVSFPLSLLATRGLTPAVVRWPLRAVFAVLRAVPEVVIAVLMLSVTGLTAYTGALAIAIGSIGTLGKWGYESFESVDRGAIEAATASGGSRVQIMRWGVWPNAKPDVLAFWLYRFEINVRASAILGLIGAGGIGKMLVDNIQFRVWDVVGMLMIVVIVVTMIIDQLSGLVRHRIISGHWELPVVTAVRRRSARRARAESTELKATE
;
A
#
# COMPACT_ATOMS: atom_id res chain seq x y z
N MET A 1 71.03 -45.94 19.24
CA MET A 1 70.53 -47.11 18.46
C MET A 1 69.50 -47.80 19.33
N SER A 2 68.20 -47.61 19.04
CA SER A 2 67.31 -48.54 18.28
C SER A 2 66.92 -49.78 19.11
N ALA A 3 65.69 -50.27 19.26
CA ALA A 3 64.32 -49.88 18.87
C ALA A 3 63.36 -50.92 19.53
N SER A 4 62.07 -50.55 19.72
CA SER A 4 60.81 -51.36 19.62
C SER A 4 60.73 -52.80 20.21
N THR A 5 59.69 -53.20 20.96
CA THR A 5 58.33 -53.63 20.47
C THR A 5 57.57 -54.23 21.69
N VAL A 6 56.39 -53.74 22.16
CA VAL A 6 54.99 -54.23 21.95
C VAL A 6 54.78 -55.73 22.28
N ALA A 7 53.79 -56.29 22.98
CA ALA A 7 52.47 -55.96 23.54
C ALA A 7 52.11 -57.04 24.59
N ASP A 8 51.26 -56.73 25.58
CA ASP A 8 50.09 -57.57 25.91
C ASP A 8 49.18 -56.86 26.93
N ILE A 9 47.92 -56.60 26.58
CA ILE A 9 46.90 -56.05 27.49
C ILE A 9 45.68 -56.96 27.39
N ALA A 10 45.44 -57.72 28.45
CA ALA A 10 44.25 -58.53 28.61
C ALA A 10 43.00 -57.66 28.86
N ARG A 11 41.93 -57.87 28.06
CA ARG A 11 40.54 -57.51 28.40
C ARG A 11 39.59 -58.63 27.93
N PRO A 12 38.67 -59.12 28.77
CA PRO A 12 37.70 -60.14 28.36
C PRO A 12 36.43 -59.56 27.72
N ALA A 13 35.97 -60.29 26.69
CA ALA A 13 34.66 -60.44 26.04
C ALA A 13 33.52 -59.40 26.20
N ALA A 14 33.21 -58.76 25.06
CA ALA A 14 31.90 -58.48 24.45
C ALA A 14 30.62 -58.49 25.32
N GLY A 15 30.15 -57.29 25.65
CA GLY A 15 28.72 -56.98 25.81
C GLY A 15 28.35 -55.91 24.79
N ILE A 16 27.33 -56.16 23.95
CA ILE A 16 26.80 -55.18 22.99
C ILE A 16 26.19 -54.00 23.77
N PRO A 17 26.71 -52.77 23.67
CA PRO A 17 26.03 -51.60 24.21
C PRO A 17 24.87 -51.27 23.28
N GLY A 18 23.66 -51.37 23.83
CA GLY A 18 22.41 -51.14 23.12
C GLY A 18 22.28 -49.75 22.50
N ASP A 19 21.50 -49.74 21.43
CA ASP A 19 20.78 -48.63 20.79
C ASP A 19 20.36 -47.52 21.78
N GLY A 20 21.24 -46.56 22.06
CA GLY A 20 21.03 -45.54 23.11
C GLY A 20 20.92 -44.10 22.62
N GLN A 21 21.23 -43.80 21.36
CA GLN A 21 21.18 -42.43 20.84
C GLN A 21 20.47 -42.36 19.48
N ARG A 22 19.17 -42.69 19.47
CA ARG A 22 18.27 -42.29 18.39
C ARG A 22 17.56 -41.00 18.82
N GLY A 23 17.80 -39.92 18.07
CA GLY A 23 17.35 -38.57 18.37
C GLY A 23 15.85 -38.49 18.73
N GLN A 24 15.55 -37.69 19.77
CA GLN A 24 14.18 -37.33 20.11
C GLN A 24 13.53 -36.65 18.90
N ARG A 25 12.59 -37.36 18.26
CA ARG A 25 11.77 -36.78 17.19
C ARG A 25 10.88 -35.69 17.78
N PRO A 26 10.78 -34.49 17.18
CA PRO A 26 9.86 -33.47 17.65
C PRO A 26 8.44 -34.03 17.68
N ARG A 27 7.74 -33.91 18.82
CA ARG A 27 6.36 -34.38 18.98
C ARG A 27 5.49 -33.76 17.89
N LYS A 28 4.85 -34.59 17.06
CA LYS A 28 3.91 -34.14 16.03
C LYS A 28 2.89 -33.19 16.68
N PRO A 29 2.61 -32.00 16.12
CA PRO A 29 1.58 -31.13 16.67
C PRO A 29 0.27 -31.91 16.71
N LEU A 30 -0.27 -32.07 17.92
CA LEU A 30 -1.43 -32.92 18.19
C LEU A 30 -2.57 -32.51 17.27
N ARG A 31 -3.04 -33.43 16.42
CA ARG A 31 -4.19 -33.24 15.52
C ARG A 31 -5.41 -32.66 16.26
N VAL A 32 -5.52 -32.96 17.57
CA VAL A 32 -6.50 -32.41 18.50
C VAL A 32 -6.41 -30.89 18.64
N ALA A 33 -5.21 -30.32 18.78
CA ALA A 33 -5.05 -28.86 18.89
C ALA A 33 -5.49 -28.14 17.60
N ARG A 34 -5.18 -28.72 16.43
CA ARG A 34 -5.69 -28.20 15.15
C ARG A 34 -7.21 -28.35 15.04
N ALA A 35 -7.76 -29.48 15.45
CA ALA A 35 -9.22 -29.70 15.44
C ALA A 35 -9.95 -28.73 16.36
N VAL A 36 -9.40 -28.44 17.54
CA VAL A 36 -9.95 -27.45 18.48
C VAL A 36 -9.90 -26.04 17.88
N VAL A 37 -8.78 -25.65 17.26
CA VAL A 37 -8.69 -24.35 16.57
C VAL A 37 -9.72 -24.24 15.46
N TRP A 38 -9.87 -25.27 14.62
CA TRP A 38 -10.89 -25.28 13.57
C TRP A 38 -12.30 -25.25 14.13
N ALA A 39 -12.60 -25.99 15.21
CA ALA A 39 -13.90 -25.96 15.85
C ALA A 39 -14.24 -24.58 16.42
N VAL A 40 -13.27 -23.90 17.06
CA VAL A 40 -13.44 -22.53 17.56
C VAL A 40 -13.65 -21.55 16.41
N VAL A 41 -12.87 -21.64 15.34
CA VAL A 41 -13.04 -20.80 14.15
C VAL A 41 -14.43 -21.02 13.53
N THR A 42 -14.85 -22.27 13.35
CA THR A 42 -16.18 -22.59 12.82
C THR A 42 -17.28 -22.08 13.73
N LEU A 43 -17.16 -22.22 15.05
CA LEU A 43 -18.12 -21.69 16.01
C LEU A 43 -18.22 -20.16 15.92
N VAL A 44 -17.09 -19.45 15.86
CA VAL A 44 -17.04 -17.99 15.70
C VAL A 44 -17.69 -17.56 14.39
N VAL A 45 -17.42 -18.27 13.29
CA VAL A 45 -18.04 -17.99 11.99
C VAL A 45 -19.55 -18.21 12.05
N VAL A 46 -20.02 -19.34 12.58
CA VAL A 46 -21.45 -19.62 12.71
C VAL A 46 -22.14 -18.61 13.62
N ALA A 47 -21.51 -18.24 14.74
CA ALA A 47 -22.03 -17.20 15.64
C ALA A 47 -22.09 -15.83 14.94
N ALA A 48 -21.10 -15.49 14.11
CA ALA A 48 -21.11 -14.27 13.31
C ALA A 48 -22.23 -14.29 12.25
N PHE A 49 -22.47 -15.43 11.59
CA PHE A 49 -23.59 -15.58 10.66
C PHE A 49 -24.95 -15.53 11.35
N TRP A 50 -25.05 -16.06 12.57
CA TRP A 50 -26.28 -16.03 13.35
C TRP A 50 -26.58 -14.64 13.93
N GLY A 51 -25.54 -13.87 14.26
CA GLY A 51 -25.68 -12.52 14.81
C GLY A 51 -26.00 -11.44 13.76
N VAL A 52 -25.99 -11.77 12.47
CA VAL A 52 -26.35 -10.84 11.40
C VAL A 52 -27.76 -11.17 10.92
N ASP A 53 -28.66 -10.20 10.95
CA ASP A 53 -30.01 -10.30 10.37
C ASP A 53 -29.94 -10.36 8.83
N ILE A 54 -29.52 -11.51 8.29
CA ILE A 54 -29.42 -11.74 6.85
C ILE A 54 -30.81 -12.01 6.29
N SER A 55 -31.36 -11.01 5.59
CA SER A 55 -32.59 -11.18 4.83
C SER A 55 -32.29 -11.96 3.55
N TRP A 56 -32.46 -13.30 3.59
CA TRP A 56 -32.25 -14.18 2.41
C TRP A 56 -33.07 -13.76 1.19
N ASP A 57 -34.24 -13.16 1.42
CA ASP A 57 -35.11 -12.60 0.38
C ASP A 57 -34.47 -11.41 -0.35
N ALA A 58 -33.76 -10.55 0.37
CA ALA A 58 -33.07 -9.41 -0.21
C ALA A 58 -31.95 -9.85 -1.16
N LEU A 59 -31.26 -10.96 -0.84
CA LEU A 59 -30.22 -11.54 -1.68
C LEU A 59 -30.77 -11.99 -3.04
N TRP A 60 -31.94 -12.62 -3.06
CA TRP A 60 -32.57 -13.06 -4.30
C TRP A 60 -33.02 -11.88 -5.18
N GLN A 61 -33.42 -10.78 -4.54
CA GLN A 61 -33.83 -9.56 -5.23
C GLN A 61 -32.66 -8.66 -5.67
N LEU A 62 -31.42 -8.95 -5.24
CA LEU A 62 -30.24 -8.12 -5.57
C LEU A 62 -30.04 -7.94 -7.07
N PRO A 63 -30.08 -8.98 -7.94
CA PRO A 63 -29.84 -8.79 -9.37
C PRO A 63 -30.84 -7.84 -10.01
N GLN A 64 -32.13 -7.96 -9.64
CA GLN A 64 -33.19 -7.08 -10.14
C GLN A 64 -33.01 -5.64 -9.64
N LYS A 65 -32.72 -5.45 -8.35
CA LYS A 65 -32.48 -4.10 -7.79
C LYS A 65 -31.25 -3.44 -8.41
N LEU A 66 -30.17 -4.20 -8.62
CA LEU A 66 -28.98 -3.72 -9.31
C LEU A 66 -29.32 -3.31 -10.75
N ALA A 67 -29.98 -4.16 -11.52
CA ALA A 67 -30.38 -3.82 -12.89
C ALA A 67 -31.26 -2.57 -12.95
N HIS A 68 -32.21 -2.43 -12.01
CA HIS A 68 -33.07 -1.26 -11.91
C HIS A 68 -32.29 0.03 -11.64
N TYR A 69 -31.44 0.06 -10.60
CA TYR A 69 -30.67 1.26 -10.25
C TYR A 69 -29.58 1.57 -11.27
N LEU A 70 -28.93 0.57 -11.87
CA LEU A 70 -27.99 0.77 -12.97
C LEU A 70 -28.70 1.36 -14.20
N GLY A 71 -29.91 0.87 -14.51
CA GLY A 71 -30.75 1.45 -15.55
C GLY A 71 -31.06 2.93 -15.29
N LEU A 72 -31.52 3.25 -14.07
CA LEU A 72 -31.79 4.63 -13.66
C LEU A 72 -30.56 5.54 -13.68
N MET A 73 -29.37 4.99 -13.40
CA MET A 73 -28.12 5.76 -13.41
C MET A 73 -27.57 6.02 -14.81
N PHE A 74 -27.70 5.07 -15.74
CA PHE A 74 -26.97 5.11 -17.01
C PHE A 74 -27.86 5.25 -18.25
N LEU A 75 -29.19 5.13 -18.13
CA LEU A 75 -30.13 5.20 -19.26
C LEU A 75 -31.34 6.11 -18.93
N PRO A 76 -31.40 7.36 -19.44
CA PRO A 76 -30.36 8.10 -20.16
C PRO A 76 -29.32 8.73 -19.21
N PRO A 77 -28.06 8.92 -19.64
CA PRO A 77 -27.08 9.66 -18.84
C PRO A 77 -27.45 11.14 -18.77
N ALA A 78 -27.32 11.76 -17.60
CA ALA A 78 -27.55 13.19 -17.39
C ALA A 78 -26.39 14.05 -17.96
N TRP A 79 -26.23 14.09 -19.29
CA TRP A 79 -25.17 14.84 -19.97
C TRP A 79 -25.11 16.33 -19.61
N GLU A 80 -26.25 16.92 -19.27
CA GLU A 80 -26.37 18.30 -18.80
C GLU A 80 -25.53 18.56 -17.54
N LYS A 81 -25.34 17.54 -16.68
CA LYS A 81 -24.56 17.63 -15.44
C LYS A 81 -23.07 17.32 -15.63
N LEU A 82 -22.60 17.11 -16.86
CA LEU A 82 -21.17 16.90 -17.13
C LEU A 82 -20.27 18.03 -16.57
N PRO A 83 -20.59 19.32 -16.78
CA PRO A 83 -19.72 20.41 -16.32
C PRO A 83 -19.67 20.49 -14.78
N ASP A 84 -20.82 20.29 -14.13
CA ASP A 84 -20.93 20.25 -12.67
C ASP A 84 -20.13 19.07 -12.09
N ALA A 85 -20.26 17.89 -12.69
CA ALA A 85 -19.51 16.69 -12.30
C ALA A 85 -18.00 16.86 -12.47
N LEU A 86 -17.55 17.46 -13.57
CA LEU A 86 -16.15 17.75 -13.83
C LEU A 86 -15.60 18.77 -12.84
N SER A 87 -16.31 19.88 -12.60
CA SER A 87 -15.88 20.91 -11.66
C SER A 87 -15.80 20.37 -10.22
N ALA A 88 -16.79 19.58 -9.79
CA ALA A 88 -16.79 18.94 -8.49
C ALA A 88 -15.64 17.92 -8.34
N THR A 89 -15.33 17.16 -9.39
CA THR A 89 -14.20 16.22 -9.40
C THR A 89 -12.87 16.97 -9.37
N MET A 90 -12.74 18.08 -10.11
CA MET A 90 -11.53 18.92 -10.08
C MET A 90 -11.31 19.56 -8.71
N LEU A 91 -12.36 19.93 -7.99
CA LEU A 91 -12.24 20.38 -6.60
C LEU A 91 -11.66 19.26 -5.70
N SER A 92 -12.13 18.02 -5.86
CA SER A 92 -11.57 16.85 -5.16
C SER A 92 -10.09 16.63 -5.51
N VAL A 93 -9.72 16.74 -6.79
CA VAL A 93 -8.32 16.68 -7.23
C VAL A 93 -7.49 17.81 -6.63
N ALA A 94 -8.01 19.03 -6.55
CA ALA A 94 -7.33 20.18 -5.95
C ALA A 94 -7.09 19.97 -4.44
N MET A 95 -8.07 19.43 -3.71
CA MET A 95 -7.91 19.06 -2.30
C MET A 95 -6.80 18.02 -2.13
N ALA A 96 -6.80 16.99 -2.97
CA ALA A 96 -5.77 15.95 -2.95
C ALA A 96 -4.39 16.52 -3.28
N TRP A 97 -4.29 17.39 -4.27
CA TRP A 97 -3.04 18.05 -4.66
C TRP A 97 -2.49 18.89 -3.51
N PHE A 98 -3.31 19.79 -2.97
CA PHE A 98 -2.92 20.69 -1.88
C PHE A 98 -2.49 19.91 -0.63
N GLY A 99 -3.29 18.91 -0.24
CA GLY A 99 -2.96 18.05 0.89
C GLY A 99 -1.67 17.26 0.66
N THR A 100 -1.45 16.76 -0.55
CA THR A 100 -0.21 16.03 -0.88
C THR A 100 1.00 16.95 -0.85
N VAL A 101 0.91 18.16 -1.42
CA VAL A 101 2.02 19.13 -1.44
C VAL A 101 2.45 19.50 -0.02
N ILE A 102 1.50 19.85 0.86
CA ILE A 102 1.81 20.10 2.28
C ILE A 102 2.40 18.85 2.93
N GLY A 103 1.80 17.69 2.65
CA GLY A 103 2.28 16.41 3.12
C GLY A 103 3.73 16.17 2.76
N VAL A 104 4.13 16.40 1.51
CA VAL A 104 5.51 16.28 1.00
C VAL A 104 6.43 17.29 1.68
N ILE A 105 6.05 18.58 1.70
CA ILE A 105 6.87 19.66 2.26
C ILE A 105 7.22 19.39 3.72
N VAL A 106 6.26 18.90 4.51
CA VAL A 106 6.46 18.62 5.93
C VAL A 106 7.10 17.25 6.16
N SER A 107 6.64 16.20 5.47
CA SER A 107 7.17 14.85 5.69
C SER A 107 8.60 14.68 5.21
N PHE A 108 9.01 15.35 4.14
CA PHE A 108 10.35 15.19 3.58
C PHE A 108 11.47 15.53 4.60
N PRO A 109 11.53 16.74 5.19
CA PRO A 109 12.54 17.04 6.20
C PRO A 109 12.41 16.15 7.45
N LEU A 110 11.19 15.85 7.89
CA LEU A 110 10.98 14.99 9.06
C LEU A 110 11.42 13.54 8.81
N SER A 111 11.29 13.05 7.57
CA SER A 111 11.73 11.70 7.18
C SER A 111 13.26 11.58 7.17
N LEU A 112 13.98 12.64 6.78
CA LEU A 112 15.44 12.72 6.91
C LEU A 112 15.87 12.62 8.38
N LEU A 113 15.18 13.33 9.28
CA LEU A 113 15.44 13.29 10.72
C LEU A 113 15.06 11.93 11.35
N ALA A 114 14.15 11.19 10.73
CA ALA A 114 13.74 9.86 11.18
C ALA A 114 14.63 8.72 10.64
N THR A 115 15.64 9.03 9.83
CA THR A 115 16.50 8.03 9.18
C THR A 115 17.65 7.59 10.08
N ARG A 116 17.92 6.28 10.13
CA ARG A 116 19.07 5.71 10.86
C ARG A 116 20.40 6.23 10.31
N GLY A 117 21.27 6.65 11.22
CA GLY A 117 22.65 7.09 10.90
C GLY A 117 22.78 8.61 10.71
N LEU A 118 21.67 9.32 10.47
CA LEU A 118 21.67 10.78 10.30
C LEU A 118 21.44 11.51 11.62
N THR A 119 20.49 11.02 12.42
CA THR A 119 20.03 11.71 13.63
C THR A 119 20.06 10.77 14.85
N PRO A 120 20.33 11.29 16.07
CA PRO A 120 20.33 10.48 17.29
C PRO A 120 19.01 9.73 17.52
N ALA A 121 19.09 8.59 18.20
CA ALA A 121 17.92 7.76 18.51
C ALA A 121 16.82 8.52 19.26
N VAL A 122 17.21 9.50 20.09
CA VAL A 122 16.31 10.32 20.92
C VAL A 122 15.36 11.19 20.08
N VAL A 123 15.77 11.61 18.89
CA VAL A 123 14.91 12.38 17.97
C VAL A 123 14.16 11.45 17.02
N ARG A 124 14.85 10.40 16.55
CA ARG A 124 14.31 9.46 15.57
C ARG A 124 13.10 8.67 16.08
N TRP A 125 13.18 8.11 17.29
CA TRP A 125 12.10 7.25 17.81
C TRP A 125 10.78 8.02 18.01
N PRO A 126 10.76 9.22 18.62
CA PRO A 126 9.56 10.03 18.68
C PRO A 126 8.98 10.36 17.31
N LEU A 127 9.79 10.75 16.32
CA LEU A 127 9.29 11.04 14.97
C LEU A 127 8.65 9.80 14.31
N ARG A 128 9.27 8.62 14.46
CA ARG A 128 8.70 7.37 13.95
C ARG A 128 7.38 7.02 14.64
N ALA A 129 7.26 7.29 15.94
CA ALA A 129 6.01 7.13 16.68
C ALA A 129 4.93 8.10 16.19
N VAL A 130 5.27 9.37 15.97
CA VAL A 130 4.35 10.36 15.38
C VAL A 130 3.84 9.89 14.01
N PHE A 131 4.72 9.43 13.13
CA PHE A 131 4.30 8.88 11.83
C PHE A 131 3.39 7.66 11.97
N ALA A 132 3.65 6.78 12.94
CA ALA A 132 2.79 5.62 13.20
C ALA A 132 1.40 6.03 13.70
N VAL A 133 1.32 7.01 14.60
CA VAL A 133 0.04 7.54 15.12
C VAL A 133 -0.76 8.21 14.01
N LEU A 134 -0.14 9.10 13.22
CA LEU A 134 -0.81 9.77 12.10
C LEU A 134 -1.37 8.80 11.07
N ARG A 135 -0.74 7.63 10.89
CA ARG A 135 -1.20 6.57 9.98
C ARG A 135 -2.27 5.66 10.59
N ALA A 136 -2.36 5.60 11.90
CA ALA A 136 -3.34 4.76 12.59
C ALA A 136 -4.75 5.35 12.49
N VAL A 137 -4.86 6.68 12.38
CA VAL A 137 -6.13 7.39 12.30
C VAL A 137 -6.54 7.55 10.83
N PRO A 138 -7.74 7.07 10.42
CA PRO A 138 -8.25 7.32 9.08
C PRO A 138 -8.44 8.81 8.79
N GLU A 139 -8.21 9.22 7.54
CA GLU A 139 -8.32 10.62 7.09
C GLU A 139 -9.72 11.21 7.33
N VAL A 140 -10.77 10.38 7.21
CA VAL A 140 -12.16 10.79 7.50
C VAL A 140 -12.32 11.18 8.96
N VAL A 141 -11.71 10.45 9.90
CA VAL A 141 -11.77 10.78 11.33
C VAL A 141 -11.05 12.11 11.60
N ILE A 142 -9.87 12.30 10.99
CA ILE A 142 -9.13 13.58 11.09
C ILE A 142 -9.97 14.74 10.54
N ALA A 143 -10.66 14.53 9.42
CA ALA A 143 -11.52 15.55 8.83
C ALA A 143 -12.70 15.90 9.74
N VAL A 144 -13.38 14.92 10.34
CA VAL A 144 -14.46 15.16 11.31
C VAL A 144 -13.98 15.98 12.49
N LEU A 145 -12.78 15.72 13.01
CA LEU A 145 -12.18 16.54 14.06
C LEU A 145 -11.91 17.97 13.57
N MET A 146 -11.37 18.13 12.36
CA MET A 146 -11.10 19.44 11.76
C MET A 146 -12.35 20.25 11.38
N LEU A 147 -13.51 19.62 11.15
CA LEU A 147 -14.77 20.33 10.89
C LEU A 147 -15.11 21.30 12.02
N SER A 148 -14.83 20.93 13.28
CA SER A 148 -15.07 21.79 14.45
C SER A 148 -14.28 23.10 14.44
N VAL A 149 -13.11 23.11 13.78
CA VAL A 149 -12.19 24.25 13.72
C VAL A 149 -12.35 25.04 12.44
N THR A 150 -12.59 24.34 11.32
CA THR A 150 -12.51 24.92 9.96
C THR A 150 -13.83 24.93 9.21
N GLY A 151 -14.88 24.30 9.75
CA GLY A 151 -16.20 24.19 9.13
C GLY A 151 -16.27 23.14 8.01
N LEU A 152 -17.41 23.05 7.34
CA LEU A 152 -17.65 22.13 6.21
C LEU A 152 -17.09 22.73 4.91
N THR A 153 -15.77 22.62 4.72
CA THR A 153 -15.10 23.23 3.56
C THR A 153 -14.11 22.28 2.89
N ALA A 154 -13.76 22.58 1.62
CA ALA A 154 -12.71 21.87 0.88
C ALA A 154 -11.34 22.01 1.54
N TYR A 155 -11.09 23.15 2.20
CA TYR A 155 -9.88 23.37 2.98
C TYR A 155 -9.73 22.34 4.11
N THR A 156 -10.83 22.03 4.81
CA THR A 156 -10.86 21.01 5.86
C THR A 156 -10.44 19.63 5.36
N GLY A 157 -11.00 19.22 4.22
CA GLY A 157 -10.62 17.94 3.61
C GLY A 157 -9.17 17.94 3.12
N ALA A 158 -8.68 19.03 2.55
CA ALA A 158 -7.29 19.16 2.12
C ALA A 158 -6.31 19.07 3.31
N LEU A 159 -6.64 19.69 4.46
CA LEU A 159 -5.83 19.58 5.69
C LEU A 159 -5.84 18.16 6.26
N ALA A 160 -7.00 17.50 6.27
CA ALA A 160 -7.09 16.11 6.73
C ALA A 160 -6.22 15.18 5.87
N ILE A 161 -6.24 15.37 4.54
CA ILE A 161 -5.36 14.68 3.60
C ILE A 161 -3.88 15.01 3.89
N ALA A 162 -3.55 16.27 4.17
CA ALA A 162 -2.18 16.67 4.50
C ALA A 162 -1.66 15.93 5.74
N ILE A 163 -2.43 15.92 6.82
CA ILE A 163 -2.05 15.28 8.09
C ILE A 163 -1.82 13.77 7.88
N GLY A 164 -2.75 13.07 7.22
CA GLY A 164 -2.56 11.65 6.89
C GLY A 164 -1.37 11.40 5.96
N SER A 165 -1.13 12.31 5.02
CA SER A 165 0.01 12.23 4.10
C SER A 165 1.35 12.43 4.80
N ILE A 166 1.44 13.27 5.83
CA ILE A 166 2.65 13.45 6.63
C ILE A 166 3.08 12.12 7.25
N GLY A 167 2.15 11.39 7.87
CA GLY A 167 2.45 10.09 8.49
C GLY A 167 2.94 9.06 7.48
N THR A 168 2.25 8.93 6.35
CA THR A 168 2.56 7.94 5.32
C THR A 168 3.84 8.24 4.56
N LEU A 169 3.98 9.46 4.06
CA LEU A 169 5.18 9.88 3.32
C LEU A 169 6.40 9.97 4.24
N GLY A 170 6.22 10.33 5.51
CA GLY A 170 7.29 10.34 6.50
C GLY A 170 7.87 8.94 6.71
N LYS A 171 6.99 7.94 6.88
CA LYS A 171 7.34 6.53 7.00
C LYS A 171 8.05 6.00 5.76
N TRP A 172 7.42 6.15 4.59
CA TRP A 172 8.00 5.67 3.33
C TRP A 172 9.32 6.37 2.97
N GLY A 173 9.44 7.66 3.30
CA GLY A 173 10.66 8.44 3.08
C GLY A 173 11.85 7.90 3.86
N TYR A 174 11.73 7.72 5.18
CA TYR A 174 12.87 7.22 5.96
C TYR A 174 13.21 5.77 5.61
N GLU A 175 12.23 4.93 5.25
CA GLU A 175 12.48 3.56 4.83
C GLU A 175 13.24 3.53 3.50
N SER A 176 12.89 4.42 2.56
CA SER A 176 13.62 4.58 1.32
C SER A 176 15.08 4.99 1.57
N PHE A 177 15.32 5.97 2.46
CA PHE A 177 16.68 6.37 2.82
C PHE A 177 17.47 5.26 3.53
N GLU A 178 16.83 4.48 4.39
CA GLU A 178 17.44 3.33 5.09
C GLU A 178 17.71 2.13 4.14
N SER A 179 17.02 2.07 3.00
CA SER A 179 17.14 0.99 2.01
C SER A 179 18.27 1.19 0.99
N VAL A 180 18.90 2.36 0.97
CA VAL A 180 20.02 2.65 0.06
C VAL A 180 21.19 1.70 0.31
N ASP A 181 21.80 1.22 -0.78
CA ASP A 181 22.98 0.36 -0.73
C ASP A 181 24.11 1.01 0.10
N ARG A 182 24.67 0.23 1.01
CA ARG A 182 25.78 0.66 1.87
C ARG A 182 27.02 1.00 1.06
N GLY A 183 27.24 0.39 -0.10
CA GLY A 183 28.39 0.67 -0.95
C GLY A 183 28.46 2.14 -1.38
N ALA A 184 27.32 2.76 -1.69
CA ALA A 184 27.27 4.20 -2.02
C ALA A 184 27.61 5.09 -0.80
N ILE A 185 27.19 4.68 0.39
CA ILE A 185 27.46 5.38 1.65
C ILE A 185 28.94 5.24 2.04
N GLU A 186 29.50 4.03 1.90
CA GLU A 186 30.89 3.71 2.19
C GLU A 186 31.85 4.44 1.24
N ALA A 187 31.54 4.48 -0.07
CA ALA A 187 32.34 5.21 -1.05
C ALA A 187 32.38 6.73 -0.76
N ALA A 188 31.23 7.32 -0.42
CA ALA A 188 31.16 8.73 -0.04
C ALA A 188 31.92 9.02 1.26
N THR A 189 31.88 8.08 2.22
CA THR A 189 32.63 8.18 3.49
C THR A 189 34.13 8.06 3.27
N ALA A 190 34.57 7.10 2.46
CA ALA A 190 35.97 6.87 2.11
C ALA A 190 36.60 8.06 1.35
N SER A 191 35.78 8.80 0.61
CA SER A 191 36.17 10.04 -0.06
C SER A 191 36.31 11.25 0.89
N GLY A 192 36.17 11.06 2.21
CA GLY A 192 36.25 12.13 3.21
C GLY A 192 34.98 12.96 3.37
N GLY A 193 33.83 12.47 2.89
CA GLY A 193 32.57 13.19 2.94
C GLY A 193 32.05 13.41 4.36
N SER A 194 31.63 14.63 4.68
CA SER A 194 30.85 14.93 5.89
C SER A 194 29.45 14.29 5.84
N ARG A 195 28.74 14.19 6.98
CA ARG A 195 27.40 13.59 7.04
C ARG A 195 26.40 14.19 6.04
N VAL A 196 26.46 15.51 5.83
CA VAL A 196 25.61 16.22 4.86
C VAL A 196 26.01 15.87 3.43
N GLN A 197 27.30 15.72 3.15
CA GLN A 197 27.79 15.29 1.84
C GLN A 197 27.41 13.83 1.55
N ILE A 198 27.55 12.94 2.53
CA ILE A 198 27.09 11.55 2.41
C ILE A 198 25.58 11.50 2.13
N MET A 199 24.78 12.31 2.82
CA MET A 199 23.34 12.39 2.55
C MET A 199 23.04 12.89 1.13
N ARG A 200 23.67 14.00 0.73
CA ARG A 200 23.40 14.67 -0.54
C ARG A 200 23.89 13.87 -1.75
N TRP A 201 25.01 13.16 -1.62
CA TRP A 201 25.69 12.51 -2.74
C TRP A 201 25.66 10.98 -2.68
N GLY A 202 25.58 10.39 -1.49
CA GLY A 202 25.45 8.94 -1.31
C GLY A 202 23.99 8.49 -1.22
N VAL A 203 23.18 9.11 -0.35
CA VAL A 203 21.81 8.63 -0.05
C VAL A 203 20.79 9.18 -1.03
N TRP A 204 20.69 10.51 -1.17
CA TRP A 204 19.65 11.17 -1.96
C TRP A 204 19.59 10.73 -3.43
N PRO A 205 20.69 10.62 -4.19
CA PRO A 205 20.63 10.25 -5.59
C PRO A 205 20.12 8.82 -5.82
N ASN A 206 20.33 7.94 -4.84
CA ASN A 206 19.88 6.54 -4.89
C ASN A 206 18.43 6.39 -4.39
N ALA A 207 18.01 7.17 -3.39
CA ALA A 207 16.64 7.13 -2.85
C ALA A 207 15.63 7.99 -3.64
N LYS A 208 16.08 9.01 -4.39
CA LYS A 208 15.17 9.94 -5.10
C LYS A 208 14.11 9.26 -5.99
N PRO A 209 14.39 8.16 -6.72
CA PRO A 209 13.39 7.60 -7.62
C PRO A 209 12.21 7.01 -6.83
N ASP A 210 12.52 6.33 -5.73
CA ASP A 210 11.54 5.72 -4.85
C ASP A 210 10.73 6.77 -4.08
N VAL A 211 11.41 7.79 -3.53
CA VAL A 211 10.75 8.89 -2.81
C VAL A 211 9.76 9.62 -3.71
N LEU A 212 10.15 9.96 -4.94
CA LEU A 212 9.28 10.65 -5.88
C LEU A 212 8.13 9.74 -6.36
N ALA A 213 8.39 8.44 -6.55
CA ALA A 213 7.36 7.45 -6.83
C ALA A 213 6.31 7.38 -5.71
N PHE A 214 6.74 7.43 -4.46
CA PHE A 214 5.85 7.46 -3.29
C PHE A 214 5.01 8.74 -3.22
N TRP A 215 5.56 9.89 -3.58
CA TRP A 215 4.79 11.15 -3.63
C TRP A 215 3.66 11.08 -4.66
N LEU A 216 3.95 10.57 -5.86
CA LEU A 216 2.95 10.38 -6.92
C LEU A 216 1.90 9.35 -6.53
N TYR A 217 2.32 8.23 -5.96
CA TYR A 217 1.40 7.20 -5.48
C TYR A 217 0.49 7.73 -4.36
N ARG A 218 1.04 8.56 -3.47
CA ARG A 218 0.24 9.18 -2.41
C ARG A 218 -0.76 10.19 -2.96
N PHE A 219 -0.39 10.98 -3.95
CA PHE A 219 -1.32 11.88 -4.64
C PHE A 219 -2.52 11.12 -5.22
N GLU A 220 -2.28 10.03 -5.93
CA GLU A 220 -3.32 9.18 -6.52
C GLU A 220 -4.28 8.61 -5.44
N ILE A 221 -3.74 8.10 -4.33
CA ILE A 221 -4.54 7.67 -3.17
C ILE A 221 -5.36 8.84 -2.62
N ASN A 222 -4.75 10.00 -2.48
CA ASN A 222 -5.40 11.18 -1.92
C ASN A 222 -6.55 11.69 -2.81
N VAL A 223 -6.48 11.53 -4.13
CA VAL A 223 -7.60 11.83 -5.03
C VAL A 223 -8.80 10.94 -4.69
N ARG A 224 -8.60 9.65 -4.47
CA ARG A 224 -9.69 8.76 -4.02
C ARG A 224 -10.20 9.11 -2.62
N ALA A 225 -9.30 9.40 -1.70
CA ALA A 225 -9.67 9.81 -0.34
C ALA A 225 -10.50 11.10 -0.32
N SER A 226 -10.18 12.07 -1.18
CA SER A 226 -10.92 13.33 -1.26
C SER A 226 -12.39 13.15 -1.66
N ALA A 227 -12.71 12.13 -2.45
CA ALA A 227 -14.09 11.78 -2.78
C ALA A 227 -14.85 11.25 -1.55
N ILE A 228 -14.19 10.44 -0.71
CA ILE A 228 -14.78 9.96 0.56
C ILE A 228 -14.99 11.13 1.53
N LEU A 229 -14.03 12.04 1.61
CA LEU A 229 -14.14 13.26 2.43
C LEU A 229 -15.27 14.18 1.96
N GLY A 230 -15.59 14.18 0.67
CA GLY A 230 -16.75 14.90 0.16
C GLY A 230 -18.07 14.39 0.75
N LEU A 231 -18.18 13.09 1.06
CA LEU A 231 -19.40 12.49 1.62
C LEU A 231 -19.76 13.07 2.99
N ILE A 232 -18.76 13.46 3.79
CA ILE A 232 -18.96 14.09 5.10
C ILE A 232 -19.14 15.61 5.02
N GLY A 233 -19.25 16.17 3.81
CA GLY A 233 -19.49 17.59 3.60
C GLY A 233 -18.25 18.44 3.36
N ALA A 234 -17.06 17.86 3.12
CA ALA A 234 -15.87 18.62 2.75
C ALA A 234 -15.95 19.20 1.31
N GLY A 235 -17.01 18.90 0.55
CA GLY A 235 -17.20 19.39 -0.82
C GLY A 235 -16.69 18.46 -1.90
N GLY A 236 -16.55 18.97 -3.12
CA GLY A 236 -16.14 18.20 -4.29
C GLY A 236 -17.17 17.13 -4.70
N ILE A 237 -16.70 16.12 -5.42
CA ILE A 237 -17.57 15.11 -6.06
C ILE A 237 -18.36 14.28 -5.05
N GLY A 238 -17.77 13.97 -3.89
CA GLY A 238 -18.43 13.19 -2.85
C GLY A 238 -19.66 13.89 -2.27
N LYS A 239 -19.60 15.22 -2.08
CA LYS A 239 -20.75 15.98 -1.60
C LYS A 239 -21.90 15.91 -2.60
N MET A 240 -21.59 16.20 -3.87
CA MET A 240 -22.58 16.17 -4.93
C MET A 240 -23.21 14.77 -5.09
N LEU A 241 -22.41 13.71 -4.87
CA LEU A 241 -22.89 12.35 -4.90
C LEU A 241 -23.90 12.05 -3.78
N VAL A 242 -23.57 12.40 -2.53
CA VAL A 242 -24.47 12.17 -1.38
C VAL A 242 -25.75 12.98 -1.53
N ASP A 243 -25.65 14.24 -1.94
CA ASP A 243 -26.81 15.11 -2.13
C ASP A 243 -27.78 14.48 -3.16
N ASN A 244 -27.29 14.02 -4.32
CA ASN A 244 -28.14 13.41 -5.36
C ASN A 244 -28.67 12.01 -4.97
N ILE A 245 -27.93 11.22 -4.20
CA ILE A 245 -28.43 9.96 -3.63
C ILE A 245 -29.60 10.23 -2.68
N GLN A 246 -29.48 11.25 -1.81
CA GLN A 246 -30.53 11.62 -0.85
C GLN A 246 -31.80 12.09 -1.57
N PHE A 247 -31.66 12.88 -2.64
CA PHE A 247 -32.79 13.31 -3.47
C PHE A 247 -33.27 12.25 -4.48
N ARG A 248 -32.65 11.07 -4.51
CA ARG A 248 -32.97 9.95 -5.43
C ARG A 248 -32.90 10.35 -6.91
N VAL A 249 -31.99 11.26 -7.26
CA VAL A 249 -31.74 11.72 -8.63
C VAL A 249 -30.64 10.84 -9.24
N TRP A 250 -31.04 9.64 -9.68
CA TRP A 250 -30.11 8.57 -10.03
C TRP A 250 -29.34 8.79 -11.34
N ASP A 251 -29.95 9.43 -12.32
CA ASP A 251 -29.34 9.82 -13.59
C ASP A 251 -28.11 10.73 -13.38
N VAL A 252 -28.23 11.68 -12.45
CA VAL A 252 -27.11 12.54 -12.04
C VAL A 252 -26.06 11.73 -11.27
N VAL A 253 -26.47 10.83 -10.36
CA VAL A 253 -25.52 9.94 -9.67
C VAL A 253 -24.69 9.12 -10.65
N GLY A 254 -25.31 8.56 -11.69
CA GLY A 254 -24.61 7.82 -12.73
C GLY A 254 -23.61 8.69 -13.49
N MET A 255 -23.97 9.93 -13.81
CA MET A 255 -23.07 10.89 -14.43
C MET A 255 -21.85 11.21 -13.55
N LEU A 256 -22.07 11.47 -12.26
CA LEU A 256 -20.98 11.71 -11.30
C LEU A 256 -20.03 10.51 -11.19
N MET A 257 -20.58 9.29 -11.23
CA MET A 257 -19.81 8.05 -11.24
C MET A 257 -18.95 7.89 -12.49
N ILE A 258 -19.50 8.16 -13.68
CA ILE A 258 -18.72 8.12 -14.93
C ILE A 258 -17.55 9.09 -14.82
N VAL A 259 -17.80 10.34 -14.43
CA VAL A 259 -16.77 11.38 -14.38
C VAL A 259 -15.69 11.04 -13.37
N VAL A 260 -16.04 10.64 -12.14
CA VAL A 260 -15.02 10.31 -11.14
C VAL A 260 -14.19 9.10 -11.55
N ILE A 261 -14.78 8.06 -12.16
CA ILE A 261 -14.07 6.89 -12.64
C ILE A 261 -13.10 7.28 -13.77
N VAL A 262 -13.58 8.01 -14.78
CA VAL A 262 -12.76 8.43 -15.92
C VAL A 262 -11.60 9.32 -15.46
N VAL A 263 -11.86 10.33 -14.63
CA VAL A 263 -10.82 11.25 -14.15
C VAL A 263 -9.82 10.54 -13.26
N THR A 264 -10.26 9.69 -12.33
CA THR A 264 -9.35 8.94 -11.45
C THR A 264 -8.51 7.93 -12.24
N MET A 265 -9.07 7.27 -13.25
CA MET A 265 -8.32 6.41 -14.16
C MET A 265 -7.26 7.19 -14.96
N ILE A 266 -7.62 8.37 -15.48
CA ILE A 266 -6.64 9.23 -16.19
C ILE A 266 -5.49 9.60 -15.26
N ILE A 267 -5.79 10.02 -14.03
CA ILE A 267 -4.77 10.37 -13.04
C ILE A 267 -3.87 9.17 -12.72
N ASP A 268 -4.44 8.00 -12.44
CA ASP A 268 -3.67 6.77 -12.15
C ASP A 268 -2.73 6.41 -13.30
N GLN A 269 -3.23 6.47 -14.55
CA GLN A 269 -2.43 6.18 -15.73
C GLN A 269 -1.29 7.18 -15.92
N LEU A 270 -1.54 8.48 -15.75
CA LEU A 270 -0.52 9.53 -15.83
C LEU A 270 0.51 9.38 -14.70
N SER A 271 0.07 9.16 -13.46
CA SER A 271 0.94 8.92 -12.31
C SER A 271 1.80 7.66 -12.49
N GLY A 272 1.22 6.59 -13.05
CA GLY A 272 1.93 5.36 -13.37
C GLY A 272 3.00 5.54 -14.44
N LEU A 273 2.72 6.30 -15.49
CA LEU A 273 3.68 6.64 -16.56
C LEU A 273 4.87 7.43 -16.00
N VAL A 274 4.60 8.47 -15.21
CA VAL A 274 5.65 9.31 -14.62
C VAL A 274 6.48 8.49 -13.63
N ARG A 275 5.83 7.69 -12.77
CA ARG A 275 6.52 6.80 -11.83
C ARG A 275 7.43 5.80 -12.54
N HIS A 276 6.97 5.19 -13.63
CA HIS A 276 7.79 4.25 -14.40
C HIS A 276 9.00 4.94 -15.02
N ARG A 277 8.83 6.16 -15.55
CA ARG A 277 9.93 6.96 -16.11
C ARG A 277 10.99 7.32 -15.07
N ILE A 278 10.58 7.59 -13.83
CA ILE A 278 11.45 7.92 -12.71
C ILE A 278 12.29 6.70 -12.30
N ILE A 279 11.68 5.52 -12.22
CA ILE A 279 12.35 4.29 -11.73
C ILE A 279 13.20 3.65 -12.84
N SER A 280 12.65 3.48 -14.05
CA SER A 280 13.33 2.76 -15.14
C SER A 280 14.28 3.65 -15.96
N GLY A 281 14.16 4.97 -15.88
CA GLY A 281 14.98 5.88 -16.67
C GLY A 281 14.60 5.99 -18.15
N HIS A 282 13.53 5.35 -18.61
CA HIS A 282 12.98 5.49 -19.98
C HIS A 282 11.44 5.47 -19.98
N TRP A 283 10.82 5.98 -21.05
CA TRP A 283 9.36 5.95 -21.20
C TRP A 283 8.95 4.58 -21.73
N GLU A 284 8.23 3.78 -20.93
CA GLU A 284 7.57 2.59 -21.42
C GLU A 284 6.06 2.70 -21.20
N LEU A 285 5.30 2.67 -22.28
CA LEU A 285 3.85 2.67 -22.20
C LEU A 285 3.36 1.32 -21.63
N PRO A 286 2.38 1.29 -20.72
CA PRO A 286 1.83 0.05 -20.14
C PRO A 286 1.38 -0.97 -21.18
N VAL A 287 0.84 -0.49 -22.30
CA VAL A 287 0.40 -1.33 -23.42
C VAL A 287 1.58 -2.04 -24.07
N VAL A 288 2.72 -1.35 -24.24
CA VAL A 288 3.93 -1.90 -24.88
C VAL A 288 4.59 -2.95 -23.99
N THR A 289 4.62 -2.74 -22.66
CA THR A 289 5.15 -3.74 -21.72
C THR A 289 4.27 -4.98 -21.62
N ALA A 290 2.94 -4.83 -21.65
CA ALA A 290 2.02 -5.96 -21.68
C ALA A 290 2.20 -6.81 -22.94
N VAL A 291 2.36 -6.18 -24.11
CA VAL A 291 2.63 -6.86 -25.38
C VAL A 291 3.99 -7.55 -25.34
N ARG A 292 5.06 -6.86 -24.92
CA ARG A 292 6.43 -7.41 -24.84
C ARG A 292 6.54 -8.57 -23.85
N ARG A 293 5.81 -8.52 -22.73
CA ARG A 293 5.72 -9.63 -21.77
C ARG A 293 4.96 -10.82 -22.34
N ARG A 294 3.88 -10.60 -23.10
CA ARG A 294 3.14 -11.67 -23.77
C ARG A 294 3.98 -12.34 -24.86
N SER A 295 4.69 -11.57 -25.69
CA SER A 295 5.58 -12.14 -26.71
C SER A 295 6.77 -12.86 -26.09
N ALA A 296 7.39 -12.33 -25.03
CA ALA A 296 8.45 -13.03 -24.30
C ALA A 296 7.96 -14.34 -23.63
N ARG A 297 6.72 -14.39 -23.13
CA ARG A 297 6.11 -15.62 -22.60
C ARG A 297 5.83 -16.64 -23.69
N ARG A 298 5.33 -16.22 -24.85
CA ARG A 298 5.12 -17.10 -26.01
C ARG A 298 6.44 -17.69 -26.52
N ALA A 299 7.46 -16.86 -26.70
CA ALA A 299 8.78 -17.32 -27.14
C ALA A 299 9.40 -18.34 -26.15
N ARG A 300 9.20 -18.14 -24.83
CA ARG A 300 9.62 -19.13 -23.81
C ARG A 300 8.82 -20.43 -23.89
N ALA A 301 7.50 -20.36 -24.10
CA ALA A 301 6.66 -21.55 -24.25
C ALA A 301 7.08 -22.37 -25.47
N GLU A 302 7.26 -21.74 -26.63
CA GLU A 302 7.72 -22.38 -27.87
C GLU A 302 9.11 -23.02 -27.69
N SER A 303 10.04 -22.34 -27.01
CA SER A 303 11.37 -22.91 -26.72
C SER A 303 11.35 -24.11 -25.77
N THR A 304 10.29 -24.25 -24.96
CA THR A 304 10.14 -25.37 -24.04
C THR A 304 9.52 -26.58 -24.76
N GLU A 305 8.59 -26.33 -25.70
CA GLU A 305 8.01 -27.39 -26.54
C GLU A 305 9.04 -28.00 -27.51
N LEU A 306 9.89 -27.17 -28.12
CA LEU A 306 10.99 -27.63 -28.98
C LEU A 306 11.99 -28.52 -28.23
N LYS A 307 12.30 -28.19 -26.96
CA LYS A 307 13.18 -29.01 -26.11
C LYS A 307 12.54 -30.29 -25.59
N ALA A 308 11.21 -30.43 -25.71
CA ALA A 308 10.50 -31.63 -25.30
C ALA A 308 10.27 -32.62 -26.46
N THR A 309 10.60 -32.20 -27.70
CA THR A 309 10.46 -33.01 -28.92
C THR A 309 11.79 -33.56 -29.46
N GLU A 310 12.93 -33.14 -28.88
CA GLU A 310 14.26 -33.76 -29.04
C GLU A 310 14.54 -34.79 -27.94
#